data_AF-A0A4V2UNC3-F1
#
_entry.id   AF-A0A4V2UNC3-F1
#
_cell.length_a   1.000
_cell.length_b   1.000
_cell.length_c   1.000
_cell.angle_alpha   90.00
_cell.angle_beta   90.00
_cell.angle_gamma   90.00
#
_symmetry.space_group_name_H-M   'P 1'
#
loop_
_entity.id
_entity.type
_entity.pdbx_description
1 polymer ?
#
loop_
_entity_poly.entity_id
_entity_poly.type
_entity_poly.pdbx_seq_one_letter_code
_entity_poly.pdbx_strand_id
1 'polypeptide(L)'
;MGTGSGSIGVGLGGRGAGGGNGGFNVAAAVSVAGTGAGGAAVGLGGAAGTGGTSSTVASNLTGDFVTDGVSSSGAVIQSLGGGGGNGGMNISATITAVGSGSGGAAVGIGGSGGAGGNAGDVTSILTGNVTTRQEQSTGVLVQSAGGGGGDGRTVVSTIRTATDAPGIYTTGVESIGALAQSVGGGGGGGAGGTNVSGTVSLSGQNGAAISLGLGGFGAAGGESGDVTMDVAGDVMTSGDQATGLVAQSIAGGGG
;
A
#
# COMPACT_ATOMS: atom_id res chain seq x y z
N MET A 1 17.89 -3.31 -25.14
CA MET A 1 17.45 -2.09 -25.84
C MET A 1 15.94 -2.12 -25.94
N GLY A 2 15.24 -1.09 -25.46
CA GLY A 2 13.78 -0.96 -25.55
C GLY A 2 13.39 0.24 -26.43
N THR A 3 12.54 0.05 -27.43
CA THR A 3 12.25 1.10 -28.44
C THR A 3 10.79 1.55 -28.45
N GLY A 4 9.90 0.87 -27.72
CA GLY A 4 8.50 1.28 -27.56
C GLY A 4 8.30 2.23 -26.39
N SER A 5 7.24 3.03 -26.43
CA SER A 5 6.80 3.82 -25.28
C SER A 5 6.55 2.92 -24.07
N GLY A 6 6.94 3.37 -22.87
CA GLY A 6 6.81 2.59 -21.63
C GLY A 6 7.78 1.41 -21.52
N SER A 7 8.81 1.33 -22.38
CA SER A 7 9.75 0.20 -22.36
C SER A 7 10.70 0.25 -21.16
N ILE A 8 11.09 -0.92 -20.66
CA ILE A 8 12.12 -1.05 -19.62
C ILE A 8 13.32 -1.76 -20.22
N GLY A 9 14.51 -1.15 -20.16
CA GLY A 9 15.75 -1.74 -20.67
C GLY A 9 16.17 -2.97 -19.86
N VAL A 10 16.15 -2.86 -18.53
CA VAL A 10 16.33 -3.96 -17.58
C VAL A 10 15.50 -3.73 -16.32
N GLY A 11 14.86 -4.79 -15.82
CA GLY A 11 14.00 -4.73 -14.63
C GLY A 11 14.30 -5.88 -13.66
N LEU A 12 14.64 -5.55 -12.41
CA LEU A 12 14.71 -6.50 -11.31
C LEU A 12 13.77 -6.05 -10.20
N GLY A 13 13.03 -6.98 -9.61
CA GLY A 13 12.27 -6.62 -8.43
C GLY A 13 11.49 -7.73 -7.76
N GLY A 14 11.11 -7.45 -6.52
CA GLY A 14 10.21 -8.26 -5.71
C GLY A 14 8.92 -7.50 -5.44
N ARG A 15 7.82 -8.25 -5.29
CA ARG A 15 6.54 -7.71 -4.83
C ARG A 15 5.97 -8.62 -3.75
N GLY A 16 5.53 -8.01 -2.64
CA GLY A 16 4.75 -8.69 -1.62
C GLY A 16 3.32 -8.98 -2.09
N ALA A 17 2.74 -10.07 -1.60
CA ALA A 17 1.32 -10.38 -1.84
C ALA A 17 0.41 -9.40 -1.09
N GLY A 18 -0.81 -9.15 -1.58
CA GLY A 18 -1.79 -8.35 -0.83
C GLY A 18 -2.37 -9.10 0.38
N GLY A 19 -2.91 -8.36 1.35
CA GLY A 19 -3.66 -8.90 2.47
C GLY A 19 -5.06 -9.39 2.09
N GLY A 20 -5.58 -10.34 2.85
CA GLY A 20 -6.94 -10.87 2.67
C GLY A 20 -8.00 -10.02 3.34
N ASN A 21 -9.23 -10.02 2.83
CA ASN A 21 -10.35 -9.32 3.48
C ASN A 21 -10.83 -10.08 4.72
N GLY A 22 -11.27 -9.33 5.73
CA GLY A 22 -11.88 -9.87 6.93
C GLY A 22 -13.27 -10.45 6.67
N GLY A 23 -13.66 -11.41 7.50
CA GLY A 23 -14.93 -12.13 7.37
C GLY A 23 -16.16 -11.25 7.62
N PHE A 24 -17.22 -11.49 6.86
CA PHE A 24 -18.53 -10.85 7.06
C PHE A 24 -19.30 -11.50 8.22
N ASN A 25 -19.84 -10.69 9.14
CA ASN A 25 -20.64 -11.17 10.26
C ASN A 25 -22.09 -10.66 10.20
N VAL A 26 -23.04 -11.55 10.52
CA VAL A 26 -24.44 -11.20 10.77
C VAL A 26 -24.88 -11.80 12.09
N ALA A 27 -25.26 -10.93 13.04
CA ALA A 27 -25.88 -11.31 14.30
C ALA A 27 -27.33 -10.81 14.30
N ALA A 28 -28.29 -11.71 14.50
CA ALA A 28 -29.70 -11.34 14.59
C ALA A 28 -30.37 -12.05 15.77
N ALA A 29 -31.18 -11.32 16.51
CA ALA A 29 -32.04 -11.89 17.55
C ALA A 29 -33.50 -11.50 17.31
N VAL A 30 -34.40 -12.49 17.33
CA VAL A 30 -35.84 -12.28 17.20
C VAL A 30 -36.53 -12.91 18.40
N SER A 31 -37.31 -12.13 19.13
CA SER A 31 -37.95 -12.57 20.37
C SER A 31 -39.43 -12.17 20.36
N VAL A 32 -40.32 -13.15 20.48
CA VAL A 32 -41.78 -12.95 20.42
C VAL A 32 -42.44 -13.66 21.59
N ALA A 33 -43.23 -12.95 22.39
CA ALA A 33 -43.89 -13.50 23.58
C ALA A 33 -45.16 -12.72 23.97
N GLY A 34 -46.03 -13.34 24.78
CA GLY A 34 -47.21 -12.67 25.32
C GLY A 34 -46.85 -11.58 26.34
N THR A 35 -45.88 -11.87 27.21
CA THR A 35 -45.38 -10.97 28.26
C THR A 35 -43.90 -11.24 28.49
N GLY A 36 -43.07 -10.21 28.54
CA GLY A 36 -41.66 -10.30 28.88
C GLY A 36 -40.81 -10.98 27.80
N ALA A 37 -40.16 -10.21 26.92
CA ALA A 37 -39.13 -10.77 26.05
C ALA A 37 -37.92 -9.84 25.90
N GLY A 38 -36.77 -10.47 25.80
CA GLY A 38 -35.49 -9.85 25.53
C GLY A 38 -34.91 -10.38 24.23
N GLY A 39 -34.37 -9.51 23.39
CA GLY A 39 -33.54 -9.85 22.25
C GLY A 39 -32.18 -9.16 22.38
N ALA A 40 -31.10 -9.92 22.26
CA ALA A 40 -29.75 -9.38 22.25
C ALA A 40 -28.98 -9.95 21.06
N ALA A 41 -28.42 -9.07 20.23
CA ALA A 41 -27.52 -9.44 19.14
C ALA A 41 -26.20 -8.71 19.33
N VAL A 42 -25.10 -9.47 19.38
CA VAL A 42 -23.75 -8.92 19.38
C VAL A 42 -23.03 -9.47 18.17
N GLY A 43 -22.57 -8.59 17.30
CA GLY A 43 -21.84 -8.94 16.09
C GLY A 43 -20.49 -8.25 16.01
N LEU A 44 -19.50 -8.98 15.50
CA LEU A 44 -18.14 -8.50 15.30
C LEU A 44 -17.71 -8.89 13.89
N GLY A 45 -17.32 -7.90 13.08
CA GLY A 45 -16.76 -8.13 11.76
C GLY A 45 -15.37 -8.76 11.89
N GLY A 46 -14.99 -9.62 10.94
CA GLY A 46 -13.71 -10.28 10.96
C GLY A 46 -12.55 -9.32 10.68
N ALA A 47 -11.41 -9.51 11.33
CA ALA A 47 -10.18 -8.78 11.00
C ALA A 47 -9.65 -9.21 9.63
N ALA A 48 -9.02 -8.28 8.92
CA ALA A 48 -8.35 -8.56 7.65
C ALA A 48 -6.96 -9.19 7.85
N GLY A 49 -6.46 -9.83 6.80
CA GLY A 49 -5.07 -10.30 6.73
C GLY A 49 -4.10 -9.16 6.42
N THR A 50 -2.84 -9.32 6.85
CA THR A 50 -1.75 -8.38 6.55
C THR A 50 -1.21 -8.59 5.14
N GLY A 51 -0.63 -7.54 4.56
CA GLY A 51 0.15 -7.63 3.33
C GLY A 51 1.44 -8.42 3.51
N GLY A 52 1.88 -9.06 2.45
CA GLY A 52 3.15 -9.79 2.38
C GLY A 52 4.34 -8.83 2.27
N THR A 53 5.43 -9.17 2.95
CA THR A 53 6.70 -8.47 2.82
C THR A 53 7.39 -8.85 1.51
N SER A 54 7.95 -7.87 0.82
CA SER A 54 8.80 -8.12 -0.36
C SER A 54 10.20 -8.53 0.05
N SER A 55 10.91 -9.23 -0.84
CA SER A 55 12.29 -9.64 -0.61
C SER A 55 13.27 -8.47 -0.79
N THR A 56 14.44 -8.57 -0.16
CA THR A 56 15.60 -7.74 -0.50
C THR A 56 15.96 -7.95 -1.97
N VAL A 57 16.31 -6.86 -2.65
CA VAL A 57 16.76 -6.89 -4.05
C VAL A 57 18.20 -6.43 -4.10
N ALA A 58 19.09 -7.33 -4.50
CA ALA A 58 20.49 -7.03 -4.77
C ALA A 58 20.74 -7.20 -6.27
N SER A 59 21.29 -6.17 -6.91
CA SER A 59 21.51 -6.11 -8.34
C SER A 59 22.97 -5.76 -8.66
N ASN A 60 23.56 -6.48 -9.61
CA ASN A 60 24.84 -6.14 -10.23
C ASN A 60 24.64 -6.12 -11.75
N LEU A 61 24.46 -4.93 -12.30
CA LEU A 61 24.17 -4.69 -13.70
C LEU A 61 25.46 -4.29 -14.41
N THR A 62 25.88 -5.07 -15.39
CA THR A 62 27.05 -4.75 -16.22
C THR A 62 26.64 -4.67 -17.69
N GLY A 63 27.03 -3.59 -18.36
CA GLY A 63 26.77 -3.36 -19.78
C GLY A 63 25.99 -2.06 -20.05
N ASP A 64 25.64 -1.85 -21.32
CA ASP A 64 24.93 -0.65 -21.76
C ASP A 64 23.41 -0.89 -21.86
N PHE A 65 22.62 -0.01 -21.25
CA PHE A 65 21.17 -0.08 -21.24
C PHE A 65 20.59 1.12 -21.99
N VAL A 66 19.92 0.86 -23.11
CA VAL A 66 19.37 1.92 -23.97
C VAL A 66 17.86 1.78 -24.09
N THR A 67 17.13 2.88 -23.85
CA THR A 67 15.71 3.00 -24.19
C THR A 67 15.39 4.28 -24.95
N ASP A 68 14.62 4.16 -26.02
CA ASP A 68 14.33 5.26 -26.96
C ASP A 68 12.84 5.62 -27.06
N GLY A 69 11.97 5.07 -26.20
CA GLY A 69 10.54 5.37 -26.19
C GLY A 69 10.14 6.41 -25.12
N VAL A 70 9.03 7.12 -25.33
CA VAL A 70 8.43 8.03 -24.33
C VAL A 70 8.06 7.27 -23.07
N SER A 71 8.26 7.87 -21.90
CA SER A 71 7.97 7.25 -20.60
C SER A 71 8.70 5.92 -20.38
N SER A 72 9.90 5.77 -20.95
CA SER A 72 10.70 4.54 -20.82
C SER A 72 11.68 4.64 -19.67
N SER A 73 12.07 3.48 -19.13
CA SER A 73 13.09 3.40 -18.09
C SER A 73 14.31 2.59 -18.52
N GLY A 74 15.51 3.11 -18.29
CA GLY A 74 16.74 2.39 -18.64
C GLY A 74 16.94 1.15 -17.76
N ALA A 75 17.04 1.36 -16.46
CA ALA A 75 17.15 0.32 -15.44
C ALA A 75 16.16 0.57 -14.30
N VAL A 76 15.42 -0.47 -13.90
CA VAL A 76 14.49 -0.42 -12.77
C VAL A 76 14.81 -1.54 -11.78
N ILE A 77 15.13 -1.17 -10.55
CA ILE A 77 15.45 -2.09 -9.46
C ILE A 77 14.52 -1.75 -8.29
N GLN A 78 13.58 -2.65 -7.96
CA GLN A 78 12.51 -2.30 -7.02
C GLN A 78 12.16 -3.41 -6.03
N SER A 79 11.91 -3.06 -4.78
CA SER A 79 11.24 -3.93 -3.81
C SER A 79 9.97 -3.25 -3.32
N LEU A 80 8.83 -3.90 -3.52
CA LEU A 80 7.52 -3.32 -3.21
C LEU A 80 6.73 -4.19 -2.23
N GLY A 81 6.50 -3.68 -1.03
CA GLY A 81 5.65 -4.35 -0.05
C GLY A 81 4.20 -4.52 -0.54
N GLY A 82 3.52 -5.58 -0.11
CA GLY A 82 2.12 -5.81 -0.45
C GLY A 82 1.17 -4.91 0.34
N GLY A 83 0.04 -4.50 -0.24
CA GLY A 83 -1.00 -3.79 0.53
C GLY A 83 -1.61 -4.68 1.62
N GLY A 84 -2.20 -4.09 2.66
CA GLY A 84 -2.97 -4.83 3.66
C GLY A 84 -4.33 -5.30 3.14
N GLY A 85 -5.16 -5.84 4.04
CA GLY A 85 -6.52 -6.31 3.72
C GLY A 85 -7.62 -5.44 4.36
N ASN A 86 -8.84 -5.46 3.83
CA ASN A 86 -9.94 -4.67 4.40
C ASN A 86 -10.67 -5.42 5.52
N GLY A 87 -11.00 -4.72 6.61
CA GLY A 87 -11.79 -5.28 7.70
C GLY A 87 -13.17 -5.73 7.25
N GLY A 88 -13.65 -6.83 7.82
CA GLY A 88 -14.93 -7.43 7.49
C GLY A 88 -16.12 -6.61 7.99
N MET A 89 -17.21 -6.60 7.25
CA MET A 89 -18.41 -5.89 7.70
C MET A 89 -19.14 -6.65 8.80
N ASN A 90 -19.84 -5.91 9.65
CA ASN A 90 -20.74 -6.43 10.65
C ASN A 90 -22.17 -5.91 10.47
N ILE A 91 -23.14 -6.80 10.60
CA ILE A 91 -24.55 -6.46 10.76
C ILE A 91 -25.06 -7.04 12.07
N SER A 92 -25.67 -6.20 12.91
CA SER A 92 -26.27 -6.62 14.19
C SER A 92 -27.68 -6.08 14.31
N ALA A 93 -28.67 -6.98 14.43
CA ALA A 93 -30.07 -6.59 14.46
C ALA A 93 -30.85 -7.31 15.56
N THR A 94 -31.74 -6.61 16.26
CA THR A 94 -32.71 -7.25 17.15
C THR A 94 -34.13 -6.83 16.83
N ILE A 95 -35.06 -7.78 16.87
CA ILE A 95 -36.50 -7.54 16.78
C ILE A 95 -37.16 -8.18 18.00
N THR A 96 -37.82 -7.39 18.83
CA THR A 96 -38.60 -7.89 19.96
C THR A 96 -40.06 -7.47 19.80
N ALA A 97 -41.00 -8.42 19.86
CA ALA A 97 -42.44 -8.15 19.72
C ALA A 97 -43.24 -8.82 20.85
N VAL A 98 -43.80 -8.04 21.77
CA VAL A 98 -44.53 -8.56 22.95
C VAL A 98 -45.72 -7.69 23.38
N GLY A 99 -46.65 -8.29 24.13
CA GLY A 99 -47.78 -7.56 24.71
C GLY A 99 -47.37 -6.56 25.80
N SER A 100 -46.39 -6.91 26.64
CA SER A 100 -45.86 -6.03 27.70
C SER A 100 -44.44 -6.44 28.11
N GLY A 101 -43.54 -5.49 28.36
CA GLY A 101 -42.18 -5.72 28.85
C GLY A 101 -41.20 -6.21 27.77
N SER A 102 -40.81 -5.34 26.84
CA SER A 102 -39.80 -5.65 25.80
C SER A 102 -38.43 -5.05 26.10
N GLY A 103 -37.37 -5.77 25.72
CA GLY A 103 -36.00 -5.27 25.70
C GLY A 103 -35.24 -5.75 24.46
N GLY A 104 -34.80 -4.82 23.61
CA GLY A 104 -33.93 -5.12 22.47
C GLY A 104 -32.56 -4.46 22.63
N ALA A 105 -31.49 -5.21 22.39
CA ALA A 105 -30.13 -4.69 22.40
C ALA A 105 -29.31 -5.22 21.21
N ALA A 106 -28.87 -4.34 20.31
CA ALA A 106 -27.93 -4.68 19.25
C ALA A 106 -26.61 -3.95 19.49
N VAL A 107 -25.52 -4.72 19.55
CA VAL A 107 -24.17 -4.18 19.59
C VAL A 107 -23.42 -4.71 18.39
N GLY A 108 -22.91 -3.82 17.56
CA GLY A 108 -22.13 -4.18 16.40
C GLY A 108 -20.80 -3.47 16.31
N ILE A 109 -19.76 -4.21 15.96
CA ILE A 109 -18.41 -3.67 15.72
C ILE A 109 -17.91 -4.17 14.35
N GLY A 110 -17.45 -3.26 13.51
CA GLY A 110 -16.82 -3.59 12.24
C GLY A 110 -15.43 -4.22 12.44
N GLY A 111 -14.99 -5.03 11.49
CA GLY A 111 -13.66 -5.68 11.56
C GLY A 111 -12.51 -4.69 11.38
N SER A 112 -11.32 -4.99 11.87
CA SER A 112 -10.14 -4.15 11.63
C SER A 112 -9.53 -4.40 10.25
N GLY A 113 -9.01 -3.34 9.62
CA GLY A 113 -8.12 -3.47 8.47
C GLY A 113 -6.81 -4.17 8.84
N GLY A 114 -6.13 -4.74 7.85
CA GLY A 114 -4.81 -5.35 7.98
C GLY A 114 -3.71 -4.35 7.62
N ALA A 115 -2.56 -4.46 8.30
CA ALA A 115 -1.37 -3.69 7.95
C ALA A 115 -0.81 -4.10 6.57
N GLY A 116 -0.15 -3.17 5.88
CA GLY A 116 0.63 -3.50 4.69
C GLY A 116 1.90 -4.26 5.03
N GLY A 117 2.47 -4.88 4.01
CA GLY A 117 3.77 -5.50 4.06
C GLY A 117 4.87 -4.50 3.79
N ASN A 118 6.01 -4.73 4.42
CA ASN A 118 7.23 -3.95 4.20
C ASN A 118 7.85 -4.28 2.84
N ALA A 119 8.53 -3.31 2.25
CA ALA A 119 9.51 -3.63 1.22
C ALA A 119 10.73 -4.34 1.82
N GLY A 120 11.62 -4.82 0.95
CA GLY A 120 12.97 -5.22 1.32
C GLY A 120 13.97 -4.11 1.00
N ASP A 121 15.18 -4.21 1.55
CA ASP A 121 16.28 -3.33 1.16
C ASP A 121 16.56 -3.47 -0.34
N VAL A 122 17.00 -2.38 -0.96
CA VAL A 122 17.40 -2.39 -2.36
C VAL A 122 18.82 -1.90 -2.49
N THR A 123 19.70 -2.78 -2.97
CA THR A 123 21.08 -2.45 -3.33
C THR A 123 21.28 -2.66 -4.82
N SER A 124 21.73 -1.62 -5.51
CA SER A 124 22.04 -1.68 -6.94
C SER A 124 23.47 -1.21 -7.20
N ILE A 125 24.24 -2.05 -7.89
CA ILE A 125 25.53 -1.66 -8.47
C ILE A 125 25.37 -1.70 -9.99
N LEU A 126 25.50 -0.54 -10.62
CA LEU A 126 25.49 -0.41 -12.07
C LEU A 126 26.91 -0.12 -12.58
N THR A 127 27.37 -0.88 -13.56
CA THR A 127 28.66 -0.72 -14.24
C THR A 127 28.45 -0.66 -15.76
N GLY A 128 28.58 0.52 -16.37
CA GLY A 128 28.31 0.74 -17.80
C GLY A 128 27.46 1.98 -18.04
N ASN A 129 26.97 2.17 -19.27
CA ASN A 129 26.20 3.36 -19.63
C ASN A 129 24.69 3.09 -19.65
N VAL A 130 23.90 4.04 -19.14
CA VAL A 130 22.45 4.04 -19.28
C VAL A 130 22.05 5.22 -20.15
N THR A 131 21.32 4.96 -21.24
CA THR A 131 20.85 6.01 -22.15
C THR A 131 19.33 5.99 -22.30
N THR A 132 18.68 7.13 -22.04
CA THR A 132 17.23 7.31 -22.20
C THR A 132 16.95 8.61 -22.95
N ARG A 133 16.17 8.61 -24.04
CA ARG A 133 16.14 9.75 -24.98
C ARG A 133 14.86 10.57 -25.11
N GLN A 134 13.72 10.04 -24.68
CA GLN A 134 12.41 10.66 -24.88
C GLN A 134 11.84 11.24 -23.60
N GLU A 135 10.76 12.02 -23.73
CA GLU A 135 10.05 12.67 -22.62
C GLU A 135 9.60 11.69 -21.53
N GLN A 136 9.50 12.19 -20.30
CA GLN A 136 9.01 11.48 -19.11
C GLN A 136 9.76 10.17 -18.81
N SER A 137 11.01 10.06 -19.28
CA SER A 137 11.82 8.85 -19.13
C SER A 137 12.69 8.91 -17.87
N THR A 138 12.98 7.75 -17.28
CA THR A 138 13.90 7.65 -16.13
C THR A 138 15.11 6.78 -16.50
N GLY A 139 16.33 7.31 -16.38
CA GLY A 139 17.55 6.55 -16.63
C GLY A 139 17.63 5.34 -15.71
N VAL A 140 17.84 5.60 -14.42
CA VAL A 140 17.95 4.56 -13.39
C VAL A 140 16.94 4.82 -12.28
N LEU A 141 16.10 3.83 -11.99
CA LEU A 141 15.20 3.83 -10.83
C LEU A 141 15.64 2.74 -9.86
N VAL A 142 15.93 3.12 -8.62
CA VAL A 142 16.19 2.20 -7.49
C VAL A 142 15.19 2.53 -6.38
N GLN A 143 14.30 1.61 -6.05
CA GLN A 143 13.17 1.92 -5.16
C GLN A 143 12.88 0.82 -4.15
N SER A 144 12.81 1.20 -2.87
CA SER A 144 12.17 0.39 -1.83
C SER A 144 10.89 1.10 -1.40
N ALA A 145 9.73 0.48 -1.58
CA ALA A 145 8.46 1.10 -1.17
C ALA A 145 7.55 0.13 -0.43
N GLY A 146 7.21 0.47 0.81
CA GLY A 146 6.25 -0.30 1.60
C GLY A 146 4.85 -0.30 0.95
N GLY A 147 4.10 -1.38 1.15
CA GLY A 147 2.66 -1.38 0.83
C GLY A 147 1.90 -0.47 1.79
N GLY A 148 0.60 -0.21 1.57
CA GLY A 148 -0.17 0.68 2.47
C GLY A 148 0.03 0.33 3.95
N GLY A 149 0.68 1.18 4.72
CA GLY A 149 0.99 0.98 6.14
C GLY A 149 2.20 0.10 6.47
N GLY A 150 2.93 -0.36 5.46
CA GLY A 150 4.22 -1.02 5.61
C GLY A 150 5.38 -0.07 5.33
N ASP A 151 6.57 -0.43 5.79
CA ASP A 151 7.77 0.40 5.70
C ASP A 151 8.46 0.27 4.34
N GLY A 152 8.94 1.40 3.83
CA GLY A 152 10.05 1.44 2.90
C GLY A 152 11.34 1.09 3.65
N ARG A 153 12.26 0.40 2.97
CA ARG A 153 13.53 -0.02 3.56
C ARG A 153 14.71 0.72 2.95
N THR A 154 15.92 0.37 3.36
CA THR A 154 17.13 1.06 2.93
C THR A 154 17.29 0.97 1.43
N VAL A 155 17.64 2.09 0.81
CA VAL A 155 18.03 2.13 -0.60
C VAL A 155 19.48 2.56 -0.72
N VAL A 156 20.28 1.69 -1.33
CA VAL A 156 21.66 1.97 -1.70
C VAL A 156 21.76 1.85 -3.23
N SER A 157 21.98 2.97 -3.89
CA SER A 157 22.26 3.03 -5.32
C SER A 157 23.72 3.41 -5.52
N THR A 158 24.50 2.55 -6.17
CA THR A 158 25.86 2.85 -6.59
C THR A 158 25.97 2.75 -8.11
N ILE A 159 26.37 3.84 -8.73
CA ILE A 159 26.57 3.96 -10.18
C ILE A 159 28.07 4.13 -10.43
N ARG A 160 28.67 3.21 -11.21
CA ARG A 160 30.06 3.25 -11.63
C ARG A 160 30.13 3.31 -13.15
N THR A 161 30.74 4.36 -13.68
CA THR A 161 30.78 4.63 -15.11
C THR A 161 32.02 4.02 -15.77
N ALA A 162 31.89 3.55 -17.02
CA ALA A 162 33.04 3.22 -17.86
C ALA A 162 33.68 4.51 -18.39
N THR A 163 35.02 4.60 -18.41
CA THR A 163 35.82 5.84 -18.57
C THR A 163 35.58 6.68 -19.83
N ASP A 164 34.72 6.25 -20.75
CA ASP A 164 34.67 6.74 -22.13
C ASP A 164 33.31 7.37 -22.52
N ALA A 165 32.32 7.42 -21.60
CA ALA A 165 30.99 8.02 -21.83
C ALA A 165 30.34 8.46 -20.50
N PRO A 166 29.32 9.37 -20.53
CA PRO A 166 28.50 9.63 -19.35
C PRO A 166 27.77 8.35 -18.94
N GLY A 167 27.94 7.94 -17.68
CA GLY A 167 27.38 6.68 -17.17
C GLY A 167 25.87 6.68 -17.13
N ILE A 168 25.27 7.86 -17.02
CA ILE A 168 23.85 8.07 -17.28
C ILE A 168 23.69 9.25 -18.24
N TYR A 169 23.07 9.00 -19.38
CA TYR A 169 22.75 9.98 -20.40
C TYR A 169 21.23 10.01 -20.63
N THR A 170 20.57 11.02 -20.09
CA THR A 170 19.12 11.18 -20.18
C THR A 170 18.75 12.46 -20.92
N THR A 171 17.99 12.34 -22.01
CA THR A 171 17.40 13.48 -22.71
C THR A 171 15.88 13.38 -22.71
N GLY A 172 15.19 14.51 -22.69
CA GLY A 172 13.73 14.59 -22.76
C GLY A 172 13.16 15.54 -21.73
N VAL A 173 12.00 16.14 -22.05
CA VAL A 173 11.22 16.95 -21.10
C VAL A 173 10.77 16.07 -19.93
N GLU A 174 10.75 16.62 -18.70
CA GLU A 174 10.30 15.93 -17.48
C GLU A 174 11.01 14.59 -17.19
N SER A 175 12.24 14.43 -17.67
CA SER A 175 12.99 13.17 -17.55
C SER A 175 13.93 13.19 -16.34
N ILE A 176 14.19 12.02 -15.76
CA ILE A 176 15.06 11.88 -14.58
C ILE A 176 16.28 11.03 -14.96
N GLY A 177 17.49 11.50 -14.64
CA GLY A 177 18.72 10.73 -14.86
C GLY A 177 18.78 9.51 -13.94
N ALA A 178 18.89 9.73 -12.63
CA ALA A 178 18.81 8.67 -11.64
C ALA A 178 17.90 9.06 -10.47
N LEU A 179 17.08 8.10 -10.04
CA LEU A 179 16.17 8.20 -8.92
C LEU A 179 16.42 7.03 -7.96
N ALA A 180 16.87 7.33 -6.76
CA ALA A 180 16.88 6.42 -5.62
C ALA A 180 15.85 6.88 -4.61
N GLN A 181 14.93 6.00 -4.21
CA GLN A 181 13.88 6.37 -3.27
C GLN A 181 13.53 5.26 -2.28
N SER A 182 13.43 5.64 -1.02
CA SER A 182 12.76 4.83 0.00
C SER A 182 11.44 5.49 0.36
N VAL A 183 10.35 4.73 0.28
CA VAL A 183 9.00 5.24 0.52
C VAL A 183 8.28 4.38 1.55
N GLY A 184 7.91 4.96 2.68
CA GLY A 184 6.97 4.37 3.61
C GLY A 184 5.56 4.38 3.03
N GLY A 185 4.81 3.30 3.19
CA GLY A 185 3.43 3.24 2.71
C GLY A 185 2.50 4.07 3.60
N GLY A 186 1.56 4.82 3.03
CA GLY A 186 0.57 5.55 3.84
C GLY A 186 -0.42 4.64 4.58
N GLY A 187 -1.18 5.15 5.56
CA GLY A 187 -2.08 4.40 6.47
C GLY A 187 -3.27 3.63 5.86
N GLY A 188 -3.26 3.37 4.56
CA GLY A 188 -4.36 2.73 3.81
C GLY A 188 -4.19 1.24 3.56
N GLY A 189 -3.35 0.52 4.32
CA GLY A 189 -3.14 -0.92 4.12
C GLY A 189 -4.44 -1.71 4.10
N GLY A 190 -5.33 -1.38 5.02
CA GLY A 190 -6.65 -1.97 5.13
C GLY A 190 -7.64 -0.97 5.64
N ALA A 191 -8.76 -0.78 4.94
CA ALA A 191 -9.85 0.00 5.49
C ALA A 191 -10.46 -0.73 6.70
N GLY A 192 -10.87 0.01 7.72
CA GLY A 192 -11.73 -0.52 8.76
C GLY A 192 -13.06 -1.03 8.19
N GLY A 193 -13.57 -2.12 8.74
CA GLY A 193 -14.82 -2.74 8.31
C GLY A 193 -16.04 -1.93 8.70
N THR A 194 -17.06 -1.92 7.85
CA THR A 194 -18.31 -1.20 8.12
C THR A 194 -19.14 -1.92 9.17
N ASN A 195 -19.82 -1.16 10.02
CA ASN A 195 -20.80 -1.70 10.96
C ASN A 195 -22.20 -1.14 10.69
N VAL A 196 -23.20 -2.02 10.72
CA VAL A 196 -24.62 -1.67 10.68
C VAL A 196 -25.30 -2.29 11.90
N SER A 197 -25.88 -1.45 12.77
CA SER A 197 -26.57 -1.92 13.99
C SER A 197 -27.97 -1.32 14.11
N GLY A 198 -28.95 -2.14 14.43
CA GLY A 198 -30.34 -1.70 14.57
C GLY A 198 -31.16 -2.52 15.56
N THR A 199 -32.02 -1.85 16.32
CA THR A 199 -32.96 -2.50 17.23
C THR A 199 -34.37 -2.03 16.99
N VAL A 200 -35.31 -2.98 16.93
CA VAL A 200 -36.74 -2.74 16.85
C VAL A 200 -37.42 -3.39 18.05
N SER A 201 -38.16 -2.59 18.82
CA SER A 201 -38.90 -3.03 20.02
C SER A 201 -40.38 -2.65 19.87
N LEU A 202 -41.23 -3.65 19.75
CA LEU A 202 -42.68 -3.56 19.56
C LEU A 202 -43.35 -4.04 20.85
N SER A 203 -43.81 -3.11 21.69
CA SER A 203 -44.52 -3.43 22.94
C SER A 203 -45.77 -2.60 23.17
N GLY A 204 -46.83 -3.23 23.68
CA GLY A 204 -48.05 -2.53 24.11
C GLY A 204 -47.85 -1.69 25.38
N GLN A 205 -46.97 -2.13 26.30
CA GLN A 205 -46.57 -1.39 27.51
C GLN A 205 -45.10 -1.70 27.87
N ASN A 206 -44.34 -0.69 28.31
CA ASN A 206 -42.94 -0.74 28.76
C ASN A 206 -41.98 -1.47 27.81
N GLY A 207 -41.30 -0.72 26.95
CA GLY A 207 -40.32 -1.25 26.00
C GLY A 207 -39.03 -0.44 25.92
N ALA A 208 -37.91 -1.13 25.75
CA ALA A 208 -36.60 -0.53 25.52
C ALA A 208 -35.96 -1.09 24.23
N ALA A 209 -35.26 -0.22 23.49
CA ALA A 209 -34.45 -0.59 22.33
C ALA A 209 -33.13 0.18 22.39
N ILE A 210 -32.00 -0.53 22.36
CA ILE A 210 -30.66 0.03 22.47
C ILE A 210 -29.82 -0.49 21.30
N SER A 211 -29.39 0.41 20.41
CA SER A 211 -28.46 0.08 19.33
C SER A 211 -27.14 0.82 19.53
N LEU A 212 -26.04 0.08 19.62
CA LEU A 212 -24.68 0.61 19.62
C LEU A 212 -23.92 0.03 18.42
N GLY A 213 -23.33 0.92 17.63
CA GLY A 213 -22.57 0.53 16.46
C GLY A 213 -21.25 1.29 16.36
N LEU A 214 -20.15 0.57 16.10
CA LEU A 214 -18.82 1.14 15.89
C LEU A 214 -18.21 0.56 14.60
N GLY A 215 -17.71 1.43 13.71
CA GLY A 215 -16.97 1.00 12.52
C GLY A 215 -15.57 0.50 12.87
N GLY A 216 -14.92 -0.21 11.96
CA GLY A 216 -13.58 -0.74 12.16
C GLY A 216 -12.49 0.33 12.06
N PHE A 217 -11.29 -0.04 12.51
CA PHE A 217 -10.08 0.79 12.42
C PHE A 217 -9.28 0.45 11.15
N GLY A 218 -8.63 1.47 10.56
CA GLY A 218 -7.67 1.31 9.47
C GLY A 218 -6.27 0.89 9.96
N ALA A 219 -5.33 0.78 9.03
CA ALA A 219 -3.92 0.52 9.34
C ALA A 219 -3.14 1.80 9.66
N ALA A 220 -2.04 1.69 10.41
CA ALA A 220 -1.08 2.79 10.58
C ALA A 220 -0.31 3.05 9.28
N GLY A 221 0.29 4.24 9.12
CA GLY A 221 1.28 4.52 8.08
C GLY A 221 2.62 3.84 8.38
N GLY A 222 3.48 3.72 7.37
CA GLY A 222 4.82 3.12 7.46
C GLY A 222 5.94 4.14 7.33
N GLU A 223 7.14 3.75 7.76
CA GLU A 223 8.34 4.58 7.74
C GLU A 223 9.13 4.40 6.44
N SER A 224 9.98 5.37 6.09
CA SER A 224 11.00 5.19 5.05
C SER A 224 12.34 4.82 5.67
N GLY A 225 13.18 4.17 4.88
CA GLY A 225 14.58 3.90 5.22
C GLY A 225 15.54 4.96 4.70
N ASP A 226 16.81 4.83 5.08
CA ASP A 226 17.87 5.68 4.55
C ASP A 226 18.04 5.50 3.05
N VAL A 227 18.41 6.60 2.37
CA VAL A 227 18.76 6.58 0.95
C VAL A 227 20.18 7.07 0.76
N THR A 228 21.01 6.21 0.20
CA THR A 228 22.36 6.55 -0.25
C THR A 228 22.44 6.42 -1.76
N MET A 229 22.87 7.48 -2.43
CA MET A 229 23.22 7.46 -3.85
C MET A 229 24.69 7.84 -4.00
N ASP A 230 25.49 6.90 -4.50
CA ASP A 230 26.91 7.08 -4.81
C ASP A 230 27.09 7.01 -6.33
N VAL A 231 27.67 8.06 -6.91
CA VAL A 231 27.90 8.16 -8.36
C VAL A 231 29.39 8.39 -8.59
N ALA A 232 30.04 7.37 -9.13
CA ALA A 232 31.41 7.41 -9.60
C ALA A 232 31.43 7.51 -11.14
N GLY A 233 31.26 8.74 -11.63
CA GLY A 233 31.30 9.11 -13.05
C GLY A 233 30.27 10.18 -13.42
N ASP A 234 30.08 10.43 -14.71
CA ASP A 234 29.23 11.53 -15.18
C ASP A 234 27.76 11.13 -15.30
N VAL A 235 26.88 12.05 -14.90
CA VAL A 235 25.43 11.98 -15.12
C VAL A 235 25.03 13.22 -15.90
N MET A 236 24.59 13.02 -17.14
CA MET A 236 24.13 14.08 -18.03
C MET A 236 22.63 13.98 -18.22
N THR A 237 21.90 15.02 -17.85
CA THR A 237 20.45 15.10 -18.01
C THR A 237 20.06 16.41 -18.66
N SER A 238 19.29 16.36 -19.76
CA SER A 238 18.94 17.53 -20.57
C SER A 238 17.49 17.49 -21.06
N GLY A 239 16.81 18.63 -20.99
CA GLY A 239 15.41 18.81 -21.36
C GLY A 239 14.71 19.72 -20.38
N ASP A 240 13.58 20.31 -20.79
CA ASP A 240 12.81 21.19 -19.92
C ASP A 240 12.26 20.39 -18.72
N GLN A 241 12.39 20.93 -17.51
CA GLN A 241 12.00 20.24 -16.25
C GLN A 241 12.70 18.89 -16.00
N ALA A 242 13.79 18.59 -16.71
CA ALA A 242 14.55 17.37 -16.48
C ALA A 242 15.39 17.47 -15.19
N THR A 243 15.49 16.37 -14.46
CA THR A 243 16.22 16.30 -13.17
C THR A 243 17.38 15.31 -13.26
N GLY A 244 18.59 15.74 -12.90
CA GLY A 244 19.77 14.87 -12.96
C GLY A 244 19.72 13.70 -11.99
N LEU A 245 19.83 14.00 -10.70
CA LEU A 245 19.89 13.01 -9.62
C LEU A 245 18.85 13.33 -8.55
N VAL A 246 18.18 12.29 -8.09
CA VAL A 246 17.20 12.37 -7.00
C VAL A 246 17.47 11.23 -6.02
N ALA A 247 17.67 11.59 -4.75
CA ALA A 247 17.76 10.66 -3.64
C ALA A 247 16.78 11.11 -2.56
N GLN A 248 15.79 10.28 -2.22
CA GLN A 248 14.70 10.69 -1.33
C GLN A 248 14.28 9.59 -0.35
N SER A 249 14.21 9.95 0.92
CA SER A 249 13.54 9.15 1.96
C SER A 249 12.22 9.84 2.29
N ILE A 250 11.10 9.17 2.02
CA ILE A 250 9.74 9.73 2.17
C ILE A 250 8.94 8.83 3.10
N ALA A 251 8.69 9.27 4.33
CA ALA A 251 7.84 8.55 5.27
C ALA A 251 6.37 8.55 4.81
N GLY A 252 5.64 7.50 5.17
CA GLY A 252 4.21 7.38 4.92
C GLY A 252 3.39 8.29 5.85
N GLY A 253 2.29 8.85 5.31
CA GLY A 253 1.29 9.54 6.13
C GLY A 253 0.42 8.57 6.94
N GLY A 254 -0.12 9.02 8.07
CA GLY A 254 -1.10 8.26 8.86
C GLY A 254 -2.47 8.13 8.17
N GLY A 255 -3.29 7.18 8.65
CA GLY A 255 -4.66 6.91 8.23
C GLY A 255 -5.66 7.06 9.36
#